data_AF-A0A9P8LDQ0-F1
#
_entry.id   AF-A0A9P8LDQ0-F1
#
_cell.length_a   1.000
_cell.length_b   1.000
_cell.length_c   1.000
_cell.angle_alpha   90.00
_cell.angle_beta   90.00
_cell.angle_gamma   90.00
#
_symmetry.space_group_name_H-M   'P 1'
#
loop_
_entity.id
_entity.type
_entity.pdbx_description
1 polymer ?
#
loop_
_entity_poly.entity_id
_entity_poly.type
_entity_poly.pdbx_seq_one_letter_code
_entity_poly.pdbx_strand_id
1 'polypeptide(L)'
;MQCDICARKYTPRLPFNCATCARNVLYELRFENARTLVDKEALGQQVETSLPSNGPREVEKPGTSTSAQRPSLVSSRWDVEQTTAQMEESLERIREIQNQADVLQKDIEHGRAQIAKLKASLAQRRSDYGSAAHNLPTRRTATLESVEKGIKRIDHRWNTLHARTAEARVFLCREAADLYGLKQRRRKKGGMVREDYTICGVGIVDLRDLNSMLEHYPE
;
A
#
# COMPACT_ATOMS: atom_id res chain seq x y z
N MET A 1 -2.45 -33.89 -1.03
CA MET A 1 -2.27 -33.74 0.42
C MET A 1 -3.04 -32.53 0.95
N GLN A 2 -4.02 -32.70 1.84
CA GLN A 2 -4.61 -31.58 2.60
C GLN A 2 -3.68 -31.31 3.80
N CYS A 3 -3.39 -30.05 4.11
CA CYS A 3 -2.50 -29.76 5.25
C CYS A 3 -3.27 -29.86 6.56
N ASP A 4 -2.75 -30.58 7.55
CA ASP A 4 -3.38 -30.76 8.87
C ASP A 4 -3.42 -29.49 9.73
N ILE A 5 -2.59 -28.49 9.39
CA ILE A 5 -2.57 -27.19 10.08
C ILE A 5 -3.53 -26.20 9.43
N CYS A 6 -3.42 -26.04 8.10
CA CYS A 6 -4.20 -25.04 7.37
C CYS A 6 -5.55 -25.58 6.86
N ALA A 7 -5.82 -26.90 7.01
CA ALA A 7 -6.93 -27.68 6.46
C ALA A 7 -7.21 -27.40 4.96
N ARG A 8 -6.27 -26.78 4.25
CA ARG A 8 -6.45 -26.27 2.89
C ARG A 8 -5.80 -27.22 1.90
N LYS A 9 -6.47 -27.46 0.78
CA LYS A 9 -5.90 -28.19 -0.36
C LYS A 9 -4.99 -27.25 -1.14
N TYR A 10 -3.79 -27.73 -1.46
CA TYR A 10 -2.86 -27.01 -2.32
C TYR A 10 -3.44 -26.92 -3.74
N THR A 11 -3.37 -25.72 -4.33
CA THR A 11 -3.60 -25.51 -5.76
C THR A 11 -2.53 -24.56 -6.28
N PRO A 12 -1.97 -24.77 -7.48
CA PRO A 12 -0.83 -23.99 -8.00
C PRO A 12 -1.17 -22.51 -8.26
N ARG A 13 -2.45 -22.13 -8.20
CA ARG A 13 -2.93 -20.76 -8.37
C ARG A 13 -3.01 -19.97 -7.07
N LEU A 14 -2.69 -20.59 -5.93
CA LEU A 14 -2.91 -20.01 -4.61
C LEU A 14 -1.60 -19.97 -3.81
N PRO A 15 -1.24 -18.84 -3.18
CA PRO A 15 -0.03 -18.75 -2.39
C PRO A 15 -0.09 -19.65 -1.14
N PHE A 16 1.09 -20.06 -0.66
CA PHE A 16 1.21 -20.88 0.54
C PHE A 16 0.70 -20.13 1.78
N ASN A 17 -0.18 -20.76 2.55
CA ASN A 17 -0.81 -20.12 3.72
C ASN A 17 -0.03 -20.33 5.03
N CYS A 18 0.81 -21.36 5.13
CA CYS A 18 1.68 -21.58 6.29
C CYS A 18 2.93 -22.36 5.89
N ALA A 19 3.92 -22.40 6.79
CA ALA A 19 5.19 -23.09 6.57
C ALA A 19 5.01 -24.59 6.24
N THR A 20 4.04 -25.27 6.85
CA THR A 20 3.75 -26.68 6.58
C THR A 20 3.14 -26.89 5.19
N CYS A 21 2.32 -25.95 4.72
CA CYS A 21 1.72 -26.03 3.38
C CYS A 21 2.82 -25.86 2.30
N ALA A 22 3.84 -25.03 2.53
CA ALA A 22 5.03 -24.97 1.67
C ALA A 22 5.93 -26.22 1.79
N ARG A 23 6.12 -26.72 3.01
CA ARG A 23 6.96 -27.89 3.28
C ARG A 23 6.42 -29.16 2.60
N ASN A 24 5.11 -29.40 2.67
CA ASN A 24 4.48 -30.59 2.08
C ASN A 24 4.64 -30.65 0.56
N VAL A 25 4.60 -29.50 -0.14
CA VAL A 25 4.82 -29.44 -1.59
C VAL A 25 6.29 -29.68 -1.95
N LEU A 26 7.21 -29.17 -1.14
CA LEU A 26 8.65 -29.39 -1.36
C LEU A 26 9.10 -30.81 -1.02
N TYR A 27 8.41 -31.53 -0.13
CA TYR A 27 8.80 -32.89 0.26
C TYR A 27 8.68 -33.90 -0.87
N GLU A 28 7.65 -33.81 -1.71
CA GLU A 28 7.49 -34.70 -2.87
C GLU A 28 8.69 -34.54 -3.83
N LEU A 29 9.01 -33.30 -4.21
CA LEU A 29 10.17 -32.98 -5.06
C LEU A 29 11.50 -33.42 -4.44
N ARG A 30 11.67 -33.26 -3.12
CA ARG A 30 12.87 -33.71 -2.41
C ARG A 30 12.99 -35.23 -2.41
N PHE A 31 11.89 -35.94 -2.25
CA PHE A 31 11.86 -37.40 -2.26
C PHE A 31 12.18 -37.94 -3.66
N GLU A 32 11.61 -37.34 -4.70
CA GLU A 32 11.93 -37.68 -6.10
C GLU A 32 13.41 -37.45 -6.39
N ASN A 33 13.96 -36.29 -6.01
CA ASN A 33 15.38 -36.01 -6.19
C ASN A 33 16.26 -37.02 -5.43
N ALA A 34 15.95 -37.30 -4.16
CA ALA A 34 16.69 -38.30 -3.38
C ALA A 34 16.65 -39.69 -4.06
N ARG A 35 15.50 -40.10 -4.58
CA ARG A 35 15.36 -41.35 -5.34
C ARG A 35 16.24 -41.35 -6.59
N THR A 36 16.23 -40.28 -7.37
CA THR A 36 17.08 -40.18 -8.57
C THR A 36 18.57 -40.23 -8.24
N LEU A 37 18.99 -39.68 -7.09
CA LEU A 37 20.38 -39.74 -6.65
C LEU A 37 20.78 -41.16 -6.24
N VAL A 38 19.92 -41.87 -5.52
CA VAL A 38 20.14 -43.28 -5.16
C VAL A 38 20.18 -44.16 -6.40
N ASP A 39 19.28 -43.97 -7.35
CA ASP A 39 19.26 -44.72 -8.61
C ASP A 39 20.54 -44.44 -9.43
N LYS A 40 21.01 -43.18 -9.45
CA LYS A 40 22.27 -42.80 -10.09
C LYS A 40 23.48 -43.45 -9.43
N GLU A 41 23.51 -43.51 -8.10
CA GLU A 41 24.58 -44.18 -7.34
C GLU A 41 24.59 -45.68 -7.61
N ALA A 42 23.41 -46.32 -7.59
CA ALA A 42 23.27 -47.74 -7.90
C ALA A 42 23.73 -48.09 -9.33
N LEU A 43 23.36 -47.26 -10.32
CA LEU A 43 23.85 -47.40 -11.69
C LEU A 43 25.36 -47.15 -11.79
N GLY A 44 25.89 -46.17 -11.06
CA GLY A 44 27.33 -45.90 -10.97
C GLY A 44 28.11 -47.10 -10.46
N GLN A 45 27.63 -47.76 -9.39
CA GLN A 45 28.24 -48.97 -8.85
C GLN A 45 28.16 -50.15 -9.84
N GLN A 46 27.08 -50.29 -10.61
CA GLN A 46 26.97 -51.31 -11.67
C GLN A 46 27.97 -51.07 -12.80
N VAL A 47 28.20 -49.81 -13.17
CA VAL A 47 29.22 -49.43 -14.16
C VAL A 47 30.64 -49.70 -13.61
N GLU A 48 30.90 -49.34 -12.35
CA GLU A 48 32.22 -49.51 -11.73
C GLU A 48 32.58 -50.99 -11.50
N THR A 49 31.59 -51.85 -11.20
CA THR A 49 31.78 -53.30 -11.08
C THR A 49 31.87 -54.04 -12.41
N SER A 50 31.31 -53.48 -13.49
CA SER A 50 31.43 -54.04 -14.85
C SER A 50 32.70 -53.57 -15.57
N LEU A 51 33.38 -52.55 -15.05
CA LEU A 51 34.73 -52.19 -15.45
C LEU A 51 35.73 -53.14 -14.77
N PRO A 52 36.61 -53.83 -15.52
CA PRO A 52 37.63 -54.67 -14.89
C PRO A 52 38.59 -53.80 -14.05
N SER A 53 38.64 -54.10 -12.75
CA SER A 53 39.55 -53.47 -11.78
C SER A 53 41.00 -53.71 -12.20
N ASN A 54 41.63 -52.70 -12.79
CA ASN A 54 43.08 -52.60 -12.80
C ASN A 54 43.51 -52.19 -11.40
N GLY A 55 43.95 -53.17 -10.61
CA GLY A 55 44.45 -53.00 -9.26
C GLY A 55 45.64 -52.02 -9.12
N PRO A 56 46.13 -51.82 -7.89
CA PRO A 56 47.02 -50.72 -7.55
C PRO A 56 48.35 -50.84 -8.28
N ARG A 57 48.76 -49.77 -8.95
CA ARG A 57 50.07 -49.64 -9.61
C ARG A 57 51.17 -49.62 -8.55
N GLU A 58 51.90 -50.72 -8.42
CA GLU A 58 53.24 -50.71 -7.85
C GLU A 58 54.16 -49.85 -8.71
N VAL A 59 54.87 -48.96 -8.04
CA VAL A 59 55.87 -48.07 -8.61
C VAL A 59 57.16 -48.87 -8.75
N GLU A 60 57.48 -49.29 -9.97
CA GLU A 60 58.85 -49.68 -10.34
C GLU A 60 59.46 -48.65 -11.29
N LYS A 61 60.68 -48.25 -10.92
CA LYS A 61 61.53 -47.26 -11.59
C LYS A 61 62.22 -47.84 -12.85
N PRO A 62 62.69 -46.98 -13.76
CA PRO A 62 62.95 -47.35 -15.15
C PRO A 62 64.33 -47.99 -15.33
N GLY A 63 64.34 -49.16 -15.98
CA GLY A 63 65.53 -49.77 -16.58
C GLY A 63 65.60 -49.43 -18.06
N THR A 64 66.58 -48.59 -18.41
CA THR A 64 66.93 -48.19 -19.76
C THR A 64 67.45 -49.38 -20.58
N SER A 65 66.72 -49.80 -21.61
CA SER A 65 67.31 -50.45 -22.79
C SER A 65 66.37 -50.39 -23.98
N THR A 66 66.73 -49.51 -24.90
CA THR A 66 66.65 -49.64 -26.36
C THR A 66 65.60 -50.63 -26.92
N SER A 67 64.44 -50.10 -27.28
CA SER A 67 63.70 -50.60 -28.44
C SER A 67 63.01 -49.42 -29.12
N ALA A 68 63.38 -49.18 -30.37
CA ALA A 68 62.76 -48.21 -31.24
C ALA A 68 61.30 -48.61 -31.50
N GLN A 69 60.36 -48.03 -30.76
CA GLN A 69 58.95 -48.05 -31.15
C GLN A 69 58.67 -46.80 -31.98
N ARG A 70 58.47 -47.04 -33.28
CA ARG A 70 57.87 -46.11 -34.24
C ARG A 70 56.66 -45.41 -33.60
N PRO A 71 56.45 -44.09 -33.79
CA PRO A 71 55.18 -43.48 -33.45
C PRO A 71 54.10 -44.19 -34.28
N SER A 72 53.16 -44.82 -33.59
CA SER A 72 52.02 -45.48 -34.23
C SER A 72 51.25 -44.43 -35.03
N LEU A 73 51.32 -44.50 -36.37
CA LEU A 73 50.55 -43.66 -37.31
C LEU A 73 49.03 -43.72 -37.02
N VAL A 74 48.58 -44.74 -36.28
CA VAL A 74 47.19 -44.90 -35.83
C VAL A 74 46.85 -43.93 -34.69
N SER A 75 47.79 -43.60 -33.79
CA SER A 75 47.61 -42.60 -32.72
C SER A 75 47.41 -41.20 -33.32
N SER A 76 48.27 -40.82 -34.28
CA SER A 76 48.22 -39.51 -34.91
C SER A 76 46.95 -39.24 -35.72
N ARG A 77 46.32 -40.28 -36.29
CA ARG A 77 45.08 -40.13 -37.07
C ARG A 77 43.85 -40.00 -36.16
N TRP A 78 43.85 -40.73 -35.05
CA TRP A 78 42.81 -40.64 -34.03
C TRP A 78 42.84 -39.28 -33.30
N ASP A 79 44.03 -38.76 -33.01
CA ASP A 79 44.19 -37.41 -32.44
C ASP A 79 43.65 -36.33 -33.39
N VAL A 80 43.90 -36.46 -34.70
CA VAL A 80 43.35 -35.54 -35.71
C VAL A 80 41.83 -35.63 -35.76
N GLU A 81 41.24 -36.83 -35.82
CA GLU A 81 39.79 -37.04 -35.80
C GLU A 81 39.13 -36.49 -34.52
N GLN A 82 39.78 -36.65 -33.37
CA GLN A 82 39.33 -36.09 -32.10
C GLN A 82 39.37 -34.57 -32.10
N THR A 83 40.44 -33.95 -32.63
CA THR A 83 40.52 -32.49 -32.74
C THR A 83 39.47 -31.93 -33.70
N THR A 84 39.20 -32.59 -34.82
CA THR A 84 38.14 -32.17 -35.75
C THR A 84 36.76 -32.27 -35.13
N ALA A 85 36.47 -33.35 -34.39
CA ALA A 85 35.20 -33.50 -33.68
C ALA A 85 35.01 -32.44 -32.59
N GLN A 86 36.07 -32.11 -31.85
CA GLN A 86 36.05 -31.02 -30.85
C GLN A 86 35.86 -29.65 -31.52
N MET A 87 36.45 -29.42 -32.69
CA MET A 87 36.25 -28.19 -33.46
C MET A 87 34.79 -28.07 -33.92
N GLU A 88 34.21 -29.13 -34.47
CA GLU A 88 32.81 -29.16 -34.89
C GLU A 88 31.86 -28.89 -33.72
N GLU A 89 32.07 -29.55 -32.59
CA GLU A 89 31.29 -29.32 -31.36
C GLU A 89 31.41 -27.87 -30.88
N SER A 90 32.62 -27.28 -30.95
CA SER A 90 32.82 -25.88 -30.56
C SER A 90 32.10 -24.91 -31.50
N LEU A 91 32.08 -25.20 -32.81
CA LEU A 91 31.37 -24.40 -33.81
C LEU A 91 29.86 -24.49 -33.63
N GLU A 92 29.33 -25.66 -33.30
CA GLU A 92 27.91 -25.84 -32.97
C GLU A 92 27.53 -25.04 -31.72
N ARG A 93 28.33 -25.10 -30.65
CA ARG A 93 28.11 -24.28 -29.45
C ARG A 93 28.15 -22.79 -29.76
N ILE A 94 29.08 -22.33 -30.60
CA ILE A 94 29.15 -20.91 -31.01
C ILE A 94 27.88 -20.51 -31.77
N ARG A 95 27.40 -21.35 -32.70
CA ARG A 95 26.16 -21.10 -33.43
C ARG A 95 24.96 -21.05 -32.51
N GLU A 96 24.88 -21.94 -31.53
CA GLU A 96 23.80 -21.93 -30.55
C GLU A 96 23.80 -20.65 -29.70
N ILE A 97 24.97 -20.24 -29.22
CA ILE A 97 25.14 -18.99 -28.46
C ILE A 97 24.75 -17.78 -29.32
N GLN A 98 25.14 -17.76 -30.61
CA GLN A 98 24.76 -16.69 -31.54
C GLN A 98 23.24 -16.64 -31.74
N ASN A 99 22.59 -17.79 -31.95
CA ASN A 99 21.14 -17.85 -32.09
C ASN A 99 20.43 -17.35 -30.82
N GLN A 100 20.92 -17.72 -29.63
CA GLN A 100 20.37 -17.24 -28.37
C GLN A 100 20.60 -15.72 -28.20
N ALA A 101 21.76 -15.21 -28.59
CA ALA A 101 22.05 -13.78 -28.57
C ALA A 101 21.10 -12.99 -29.48
N ASP A 102 20.82 -13.50 -30.69
CA ASP A 102 19.89 -12.90 -31.64
C ASP A 102 18.44 -12.87 -31.11
N VAL A 103 18.02 -13.94 -30.44
CA VAL A 103 16.70 -13.99 -29.78
C VAL A 103 16.63 -12.95 -28.66
N LEU A 104 17.64 -12.88 -27.80
CA LEU A 104 17.69 -11.90 -26.71
C LEU A 104 17.69 -10.46 -27.23
N GLN A 105 18.40 -10.18 -28.33
CA GLN A 105 18.37 -8.86 -28.95
C GLN A 105 16.97 -8.47 -29.42
N LYS A 106 16.26 -9.38 -30.09
CA LYS A 106 14.87 -9.15 -30.53
C LYS A 106 13.92 -8.93 -29.34
N ASP A 107 14.10 -9.69 -28.27
CA ASP A 107 13.30 -9.54 -27.05
C ASP A 107 13.54 -8.17 -26.37
N ILE A 108 14.80 -7.71 -26.34
CA ILE A 108 15.15 -6.39 -25.83
C ILE A 108 14.53 -5.29 -26.69
N GLU A 109 14.59 -5.40 -28.02
CA GLU A 109 14.00 -4.43 -28.93
C GLU A 109 12.47 -4.37 -28.78
N HIS A 110 11.82 -5.53 -28.71
CA HIS A 110 10.39 -5.62 -28.45
C HIS A 110 10.02 -5.02 -27.09
N GLY A 111 10.77 -5.35 -26.03
CA GLY A 111 10.58 -4.76 -24.70
C GLY A 111 10.74 -3.24 -24.70
N ARG A 112 11.75 -2.70 -25.39
CA ARG A 112 11.95 -1.25 -25.56
C ARG A 112 10.79 -0.60 -26.30
N ALA A 113 10.29 -1.22 -27.37
CA ALA A 113 9.14 -0.73 -28.13
C ALA A 113 7.87 -0.71 -27.27
N GLN A 114 7.63 -1.75 -26.47
CA GLN A 114 6.51 -1.80 -25.53
C GLN A 114 6.60 -0.71 -24.47
N ILE A 115 7.78 -0.51 -23.86
CA ILE A 115 8.01 0.56 -22.89
C ILE A 115 7.75 1.94 -23.51
N ALA A 116 8.23 2.19 -24.73
CA ALA A 116 7.99 3.44 -25.43
C ALA A 116 6.49 3.68 -25.67
N LYS A 117 5.76 2.65 -26.13
CA LYS A 117 4.30 2.72 -26.32
C LYS A 117 3.56 3.02 -25.03
N LEU A 118 3.91 2.33 -23.94
CA LEU A 118 3.31 2.56 -22.63
C LEU A 118 3.59 3.98 -22.12
N LYS A 119 4.83 4.46 -22.24
CA LYS A 119 5.21 5.83 -21.87
C LYS A 119 4.42 6.87 -22.66
N ALA A 120 4.27 6.68 -23.98
CA ALA A 120 3.47 7.57 -24.82
C ALA A 120 1.99 7.58 -24.36
N SER A 121 1.40 6.41 -24.10
CA SER A 121 0.03 6.33 -23.59
C SER A 121 -0.16 7.00 -22.22
N LEU A 122 0.83 6.88 -21.33
CA LEU A 122 0.80 7.53 -20.02
C LEU A 122 0.94 9.05 -20.14
N ALA A 123 1.81 9.52 -21.04
CA ALA A 123 1.97 10.95 -21.32
C ALA A 123 0.67 11.55 -21.87
N GLN A 124 0.02 10.85 -22.80
CA GLN A 124 -1.29 11.26 -23.33
C GLN A 124 -2.35 11.33 -22.22
N ARG A 125 -2.50 10.26 -21.41
CA ARG A 125 -3.45 10.26 -20.28
C ARG A 125 -3.19 11.37 -19.27
N ARG A 126 -1.92 11.69 -19.00
CA ARG A 126 -1.55 12.82 -18.13
C ARG A 126 -1.94 14.16 -18.73
N SER A 127 -1.74 14.34 -20.04
CA SER A 127 -2.17 15.53 -20.77
C SER A 127 -3.69 15.68 -20.75
N ASP A 128 -4.42 14.60 -21.02
CA ASP A 128 -5.89 14.57 -21.02
C ASP A 128 -6.44 14.89 -19.62
N TYR A 129 -5.86 14.28 -18.58
CA TYR A 129 -6.22 14.57 -17.19
C TYR A 129 -5.93 16.03 -16.82
N GLY A 130 -4.75 16.54 -17.18
CA GLY A 130 -4.38 17.93 -16.93
C GLY A 130 -5.35 18.91 -17.59
N SER A 131 -5.75 18.63 -18.83
CA SER A 131 -6.70 19.44 -19.60
C SER A 131 -8.09 19.40 -18.98
N ALA A 132 -8.58 18.21 -18.60
CA ALA A 132 -9.87 18.05 -17.93
C ALA A 132 -9.89 18.70 -16.54
N ALA A 133 -8.78 18.63 -15.80
CA ALA A 133 -8.69 19.15 -14.44
C ALA A 133 -8.41 20.65 -14.35
N HIS A 134 -7.93 21.30 -15.42
CA HIS A 134 -7.44 22.68 -15.42
C HIS A 134 -8.44 23.68 -14.81
N ASN A 135 -9.74 23.52 -15.11
CA ASN A 135 -10.79 24.45 -14.66
C ASN A 135 -11.52 24.01 -13.39
N LEU A 136 -11.24 22.81 -12.86
CA LEU A 136 -11.89 22.31 -11.64
C LEU A 136 -11.61 23.16 -10.39
N PRO A 137 -10.37 23.57 -10.07
CA PRO A 137 -10.12 24.36 -8.86
C PRO A 137 -10.79 25.73 -8.92
N THR A 138 -10.78 26.38 -10.09
CA THR A 138 -11.46 27.67 -10.31
C THR A 138 -12.98 27.53 -10.16
N ARG A 139 -13.58 26.47 -10.70
CA ARG A 139 -15.01 26.21 -10.52
C ARG A 139 -15.35 25.96 -9.05
N ARG A 140 -14.56 25.14 -8.35
CA ARG A 140 -14.76 24.85 -6.92
C ARG A 140 -14.70 26.11 -6.07
N THR A 141 -13.67 26.93 -6.23
CA THR A 141 -13.53 28.20 -5.51
C THR A 141 -14.68 29.14 -5.81
N ALA A 142 -15.08 29.30 -7.08
CA ALA A 142 -16.22 30.13 -7.44
C ALA A 142 -17.55 29.64 -6.80
N THR A 143 -17.78 28.33 -6.75
CA THR A 143 -18.97 27.79 -6.07
C THR A 143 -18.94 28.05 -4.56
N LEU A 144 -17.78 27.90 -3.92
CA LEU A 144 -17.62 28.16 -2.48
C LEU A 144 -17.85 29.64 -2.18
N GLU A 145 -17.24 30.54 -2.94
CA GLU A 145 -17.44 31.98 -2.78
C GLU A 145 -18.90 32.39 -2.96
N SER A 146 -19.61 31.78 -3.92
CA SER A 146 -21.04 32.02 -4.13
C SER A 146 -21.86 31.62 -2.90
N VAL A 147 -21.57 30.46 -2.30
CA VAL A 147 -22.23 29.99 -1.08
C VAL A 147 -21.91 30.91 0.10
N GLU A 148 -20.64 31.26 0.30
CA GLU A 148 -20.23 32.18 1.37
C GLU A 148 -20.88 33.56 1.26
N LYS A 149 -20.96 34.12 0.05
CA LYS A 149 -21.70 35.37 -0.22
C LYS A 149 -23.20 35.20 0.07
N GLY A 150 -23.77 34.03 -0.19
CA GLY A 150 -25.14 33.68 0.20
C GLY A 150 -25.35 33.72 1.71
N ILE A 151 -24.48 33.03 2.45
CA ILE A 151 -24.51 32.97 3.92
C ILE A 151 -24.40 34.37 4.52
N LYS A 152 -23.40 35.16 4.10
CA LYS A 152 -23.20 36.53 4.60
C LYS A 152 -24.42 37.43 4.36
N ARG A 153 -25.08 37.30 3.20
CA ARG A 153 -26.30 38.07 2.90
C ARG A 153 -27.47 37.68 3.79
N ILE A 154 -27.68 36.38 4.00
CA ILE A 154 -28.76 35.88 4.86
C ILE A 154 -28.51 36.30 6.32
N ASP A 155 -27.29 36.13 6.81
CA ASP A 155 -26.90 36.52 8.16
C ASP A 155 -27.10 38.04 8.39
N HIS A 156 -26.64 38.87 7.45
CA HIS A 156 -26.87 40.31 7.54
C HIS A 156 -28.36 40.68 7.57
N ARG A 157 -29.18 40.04 6.72
CA ARG A 157 -30.63 40.26 6.69
C ARG A 157 -31.28 39.83 8.00
N TRP A 158 -30.88 38.67 8.53
CA TRP A 158 -31.37 38.14 9.80
C TRP A 158 -31.05 39.09 10.95
N ASN A 159 -29.79 39.51 11.07
CA ASN A 159 -29.34 40.41 12.13
C ASN A 159 -30.02 41.78 12.04
N THR A 160 -30.20 42.32 10.83
CA THR A 160 -30.91 43.59 10.61
C THR A 160 -32.39 43.48 11.02
N LEU A 161 -33.07 42.40 10.61
CA LEU A 161 -34.47 42.18 10.97
C LEU A 161 -34.63 41.96 12.48
N HIS A 162 -33.71 41.20 13.08
CA HIS A 162 -33.69 40.94 14.51
C HIS A 162 -33.51 42.24 15.30
N ALA A 163 -32.53 43.08 14.92
CA ALA A 163 -32.29 44.38 15.56
C ALA A 163 -33.54 45.27 15.50
N ARG A 164 -34.15 45.43 14.32
CA ARG A 164 -35.38 46.22 14.17
C ARG A 164 -36.55 45.68 14.99
N THR A 165 -36.68 44.35 15.05
CA THR A 165 -37.74 43.70 15.85
C THR A 165 -37.49 43.90 17.33
N ALA A 166 -36.23 43.81 17.78
CA ALA A 166 -35.85 44.08 19.16
C ALA A 166 -36.12 45.55 19.53
N GLU A 167 -35.75 46.51 18.68
CA GLU A 167 -36.03 47.93 18.87
C GLU A 167 -37.54 48.20 18.98
N ALA A 168 -38.34 47.65 18.06
CA ALA A 168 -39.79 47.80 18.09
C ALA A 168 -40.40 47.20 19.35
N ARG A 169 -39.94 46.01 19.78
CA ARG A 169 -40.38 45.39 21.03
C ARG A 169 -40.01 46.21 22.25
N VAL A 170 -38.77 46.72 22.31
CA VAL A 170 -38.33 47.59 23.41
C VAL A 170 -39.20 48.84 23.48
N PHE A 171 -39.50 49.48 22.35
CA PHE A 171 -40.41 50.63 22.29
C PHE A 171 -41.80 50.27 22.81
N LEU A 172 -42.44 49.23 22.27
CA LEU A 172 -43.78 48.81 22.68
C LEU A 172 -43.83 48.41 24.16
N CYS A 173 -42.80 47.74 24.67
CA CYS A 173 -42.71 47.38 26.08
C CYS A 173 -42.58 48.61 26.98
N ARG A 174 -41.87 49.67 26.54
CA ARG A 174 -41.78 50.95 27.28
C ARG A 174 -43.14 51.64 27.32
N GLU A 175 -43.80 51.79 26.17
CA GLU A 175 -45.15 52.39 26.11
C GLU A 175 -46.16 51.63 26.95
N ALA A 176 -46.16 50.29 26.88
CA ALA A 176 -47.01 49.46 27.72
C ALA A 176 -46.67 49.64 29.21
N ALA A 177 -45.39 49.63 29.57
CA ALA A 177 -44.95 49.87 30.95
C ALA A 177 -45.43 51.24 31.47
N ASP A 178 -45.35 52.28 30.64
CA ASP A 178 -45.83 53.62 30.99
C ASP A 178 -47.35 53.66 31.17
N LEU A 179 -48.12 53.01 30.29
CA LEU A 179 -49.58 52.88 30.40
C LEU A 179 -50.02 52.12 31.67
N TYR A 180 -49.29 51.06 32.03
CA TYR A 180 -49.51 50.33 33.28
C TYR A 180 -48.90 51.02 34.51
N GLY A 181 -48.29 52.19 34.33
CA GLY A 181 -47.71 52.98 35.41
C GLY A 181 -46.55 52.28 36.13
N LEU A 182 -45.76 51.48 35.39
CA LEU A 182 -44.52 50.90 35.91
C LEU A 182 -43.54 52.01 36.28
N LYS A 183 -43.12 52.06 37.54
CA LYS A 183 -42.15 53.04 38.03
C LYS A 183 -41.02 52.32 38.74
N GLN A 184 -39.80 52.73 38.41
CA GLN A 184 -38.59 52.30 39.12
C GLN A 184 -38.26 53.33 40.20
N ARG A 185 -38.04 52.88 41.43
CA ARG A 185 -37.59 53.71 42.55
C ARG A 185 -36.31 53.14 43.11
N ARG A 186 -35.32 53.99 43.32
CA ARG A 186 -34.10 53.61 44.02
C ARG A 186 -34.27 53.81 45.52
N ARG A 187 -34.20 52.74 46.29
CA ARG A 187 -34.21 52.78 47.76
C ARG A 187 -32.88 52.30 48.31
N LYS A 188 -32.38 52.97 49.33
CA LYS A 188 -31.23 52.48 50.10
C LYS A 188 -31.76 51.62 51.25
N LYS A 189 -31.44 50.34 51.26
CA LYS A 189 -31.78 49.40 52.35
C LYS A 189 -30.48 48.75 52.82
N GLY A 190 -30.10 48.96 54.07
CA GLY A 190 -28.88 48.38 54.66
C GLY A 190 -27.57 48.82 54.00
N GLY A 191 -27.46 50.06 53.53
CA GLY A 191 -26.24 50.58 52.87
C GLY A 191 -26.10 50.23 51.39
N MET A 192 -26.93 49.34 50.85
CA MET A 192 -26.95 48.99 49.42
C MET A 192 -28.10 49.72 48.70
N VAL A 193 -27.82 50.27 47.51
CA VAL A 193 -28.86 50.84 46.63
C VAL A 193 -29.56 49.68 45.93
N ARG A 194 -30.86 49.52 46.17
CA ARG A 194 -31.73 48.56 45.50
C ARG A 194 -32.79 49.28 44.67
N GLU A 195 -33.24 48.61 43.62
CA GLU A 195 -34.24 49.14 42.70
C GLU A 195 -35.57 48.42 42.96
N ASP A 196 -36.55 49.18 43.45
CA ASP A 196 -37.91 48.72 43.68
C ASP A 196 -38.76 49.09 42.46
N TYR A 197 -39.59 48.17 41.97
CA TYR A 197 -40.49 48.40 40.84
C TYR A 197 -41.95 48.41 41.32
N THR A 198 -42.78 49.32 40.81
CA THR A 198 -44.21 49.41 41.16
C THR A 198 -45.07 49.51 39.90
N ILE A 199 -46.17 48.77 39.79
CA ILE A 199 -47.17 48.88 38.71
C ILE A 199 -48.47 49.42 39.30
N CYS A 200 -49.05 50.48 38.73
CA CYS A 200 -50.25 51.15 39.28
C CYS A 200 -50.18 51.47 40.79
N GLY A 201 -48.97 51.66 41.35
CA GLY A 201 -48.75 51.87 42.79
C GLY A 201 -48.61 50.60 43.64
N VAL A 202 -48.83 49.41 43.08
CA VAL A 202 -48.58 48.11 43.73
C VAL A 202 -47.12 47.71 43.52
N GLY A 203 -46.40 47.39 44.59
CA GLY A 203 -44.99 46.96 44.51
C GLY A 203 -44.85 45.57 43.90
N ILE A 204 -43.99 45.45 42.89
CA ILE A 204 -43.54 44.15 42.39
C ILE A 204 -42.54 43.60 43.41
N VAL A 205 -42.81 42.39 43.90
CA VAL A 205 -41.91 41.71 44.84
C VAL A 205 -40.68 41.21 44.09
N ASP A 206 -39.49 41.55 44.59
CA ASP A 206 -38.25 40.97 44.08
C ASP A 206 -38.21 39.48 44.45
N LEU A 207 -38.11 38.60 43.44
CA LEU A 207 -38.05 37.16 43.64
C LEU A 207 -36.85 36.72 44.49
N ARG A 208 -35.81 37.54 44.55
CA ARG A 208 -34.64 37.31 45.42
C ARG A 208 -34.98 37.47 46.90
N ASP A 209 -35.87 38.40 47.24
CA ASP A 209 -36.26 38.67 48.62
C ASP A 209 -37.27 37.63 49.17
N LEU A 210 -38.03 36.96 48.28
CA LEU A 210 -38.94 35.87 48.64
C LEU A 210 -38.20 34.62 49.17
N ASN A 211 -37.02 34.33 48.62
CA ASN A 211 -36.25 33.16 49.03
C ASN A 211 -35.50 33.36 50.37
N SER A 212 -35.24 34.61 50.78
CA SER A 212 -34.59 34.94 52.05
C SER A 212 -35.56 35.01 53.26
N MET A 213 -36.88 35.02 53.03
CA MET A 213 -37.89 35.07 54.09
C MET A 213 -38.21 33.70 54.71
N LEU A 214 -37.70 32.61 54.13
CA LEU A 214 -37.92 31.24 54.62
C LEU A 214 -36.98 30.84 55.77
N GLU A 215 -35.99 31.66 56.14
CA GLU A 215 -35.01 31.34 57.19
C GLU A 215 -35.38 31.86 58.59
N HIS A 216 -36.54 32.52 58.76
CA HIS A 216 -36.99 33.05 60.05
C HIS A 216 -38.44 32.67 60.36
N TYR A 217 -38.67 31.39 60.65
CA TYR A 217 -39.74 30.95 61.52
C TYR A 217 -39.12 30.58 62.88
N PRO A 218 -39.45 31.28 63.99
CA PRO A 218 -39.14 30.77 65.32
C PRO A 218 -40.14 29.66 65.68
N GLU A 219 -39.63 28.55 66.20
CA GLU A 219 -40.42 27.51 66.89
C GLU A 219 -41.15 28.08 68.13
#